data_AF-A0A9D8JDA7-F1
#
_entry.id   AF-A0A9D8JDA7-F1
#
_cell.length_a   1.000
_cell.length_b   1.000
_cell.length_c   1.000
_cell.angle_alpha   90.00
_cell.angle_beta   90.00
_cell.angle_gamma   90.00
#
_symmetry.space_group_name_H-M   'P 1'
#
loop_
_entity.id
_entity.type
_entity.pdbx_description
1 polymer ?
#
loop_
_entity_poly.entity_id
_entity_poly.type
_entity_poly.pdbx_seq_one_letter_code
_entity_poly.pdbx_strand_id
1 'polypeptide(L)'
;MKYQIAVTTYVLASILACKEPPAPIPPELTGRGRVQENDDEETQGAASSTPKPAFPNDTGTAGTAALPPPTTPPPSSSTSTTPSPSSSGGSGGGGFGSFLGNIINTIRNLGNNQNGGGNQTSPATPAPSPQPSPSPQPSPQPAPSPQPANPPVGASGVQFNAPGNAKFAITNYGSALQGNKTRLLSLISAAGASQQEKMLILAIAMQETTYMRSDERDSGKDGTPSANLSYLNINLDMAQMLGYQRNDGGAYLNDPNNLGEAVNLLIKAFRTWGVDRTLNFMRGGRTAFNDGTSYGAADYRNSIATIYNSINQDQSLLNDGRRVEVNLYRV
;
A
#
# COMPACT_ATOMS: atom_id res chain seq x y z
N MET A 1 -30.82 -40.58 35.10
CA MET A 1 -30.61 -40.66 33.64
C MET A 1 -30.29 -39.23 33.18
N LYS A 2 -29.08 -38.67 33.26
CA LYS A 2 -27.76 -38.96 32.65
C LYS A 2 -27.76 -39.00 31.11
N TYR A 3 -27.63 -37.84 30.49
CA TYR A 3 -26.96 -37.66 29.19
C TYR A 3 -26.05 -36.42 29.26
N GLN A 4 -24.77 -36.66 29.58
CA GLN A 4 -23.66 -35.82 29.11
C GLN A 4 -23.09 -36.54 27.90
N ILE A 5 -23.06 -35.87 26.74
CA ILE A 5 -22.34 -36.35 25.56
C ILE A 5 -21.14 -35.43 25.38
N ALA A 6 -19.97 -36.06 25.50
CA ALA A 6 -18.66 -35.48 25.30
C ALA A 6 -18.45 -35.13 23.82
N VAL A 7 -17.89 -33.94 23.56
CA VAL A 7 -17.26 -33.61 22.28
C VAL A 7 -15.82 -33.22 22.59
N THR A 8 -14.97 -34.25 22.64
CA THR A 8 -13.51 -34.12 22.69
C THR A 8 -12.96 -35.00 21.57
N THR A 9 -11.94 -34.49 20.87
CA THR A 9 -11.03 -35.17 19.94
C THR A 9 -11.34 -35.01 18.45
N TYR A 10 -10.75 -33.99 17.81
CA TYR A 10 -10.24 -34.03 16.42
C TYR A 10 -9.31 -32.84 16.15
N VAL A 11 -8.09 -32.87 16.70
CA VAL A 11 -6.96 -32.08 16.18
C VAL A 11 -5.68 -32.89 16.41
N LEU A 12 -5.34 -33.79 15.49
CA LEU A 12 -3.99 -34.37 15.33
C LEU A 12 -3.98 -35.33 14.12
N ALA A 13 -3.95 -34.77 12.90
CA ALA A 13 -3.50 -35.50 11.70
C ALA A 13 -3.37 -34.53 10.51
N SER A 14 -2.34 -33.67 10.50
CA SER A 14 -1.82 -33.01 9.29
C SER A 14 -0.41 -32.46 9.55
N ILE A 15 0.52 -33.34 9.91
CA ILE A 15 1.97 -33.09 9.81
C ILE A 15 2.53 -34.28 9.05
N LEU A 16 2.42 -34.26 7.72
CA LEU A 16 3.23 -35.11 6.86
C LEU A 16 3.25 -34.52 5.44
N ALA A 17 4.46 -34.08 5.06
CA ALA A 17 4.97 -33.95 3.69
C ALA A 17 4.36 -32.88 2.75
N CYS A 18 4.77 -31.62 2.93
CA CYS A 18 5.08 -30.75 1.80
C CYS A 18 6.61 -30.64 1.71
N LYS A 19 7.23 -31.52 0.92
CA LYS A 19 8.61 -31.36 0.49
C LYS A 19 8.61 -30.31 -0.61
N GLU A 20 9.15 -29.14 -0.29
CA GLU A 20 9.30 -28.02 -1.21
C GLU A 20 10.10 -28.45 -2.45
N PRO A 21 9.64 -28.15 -3.68
CA PRO A 21 10.44 -28.42 -4.86
C PRO A 21 11.73 -27.58 -4.81
N PRO A 22 12.88 -28.13 -5.24
CA PRO A 22 14.13 -27.38 -5.25
C PRO A 22 13.98 -26.12 -6.12
N ALA A 23 14.49 -25.00 -5.61
CA ALA A 23 14.50 -23.74 -6.31
C ALA A 23 15.17 -23.90 -7.70
N PRO A 24 14.66 -23.22 -8.75
CA PRO A 24 15.29 -23.21 -10.05
C PRO A 24 16.73 -22.67 -9.91
N ILE A 25 17.68 -23.44 -10.41
CA ILE A 25 19.10 -23.07 -10.48
C ILE A 25 19.19 -21.80 -11.34
N PRO A 26 19.76 -20.69 -10.84
CA PRO A 26 19.96 -19.50 -11.65
C PRO A 26 20.90 -19.82 -12.81
N PRO A 27 20.67 -19.25 -14.01
CA PRO A 27 21.58 -19.43 -15.13
C PRO A 27 22.98 -18.96 -14.73
N GLU A 28 23.93 -19.86 -14.91
CA GLU A 28 25.35 -19.66 -14.69
C GLU A 28 25.82 -18.49 -15.57
N LEU A 29 26.03 -17.32 -14.95
CA LEU A 29 26.64 -16.15 -15.57
C LEU A 29 28.12 -16.44 -15.83
N THR A 30 28.36 -17.14 -16.94
CA THR A 30 29.69 -17.32 -17.50
C THR A 30 30.18 -16.00 -18.07
N GLY A 31 31.14 -15.41 -17.36
CA GLY A 31 32.22 -14.61 -17.92
C GLY A 31 31.85 -13.27 -18.59
N ARG A 32 32.03 -12.17 -17.86
CA ARG A 32 32.56 -10.93 -18.45
C ARG A 32 33.61 -10.31 -17.53
N GLY A 33 34.71 -9.94 -18.17
CA GLY A 33 35.94 -9.51 -17.54
C GLY A 33 35.78 -8.28 -16.65
N ARG A 34 36.58 -8.29 -15.60
CA ARG A 34 36.87 -7.17 -14.71
C ARG A 34 37.49 -6.05 -15.54
N VAL A 35 36.68 -5.07 -15.93
CA VAL A 35 37.19 -3.73 -16.28
C VAL A 35 37.28 -2.97 -14.97
N GLN A 36 38.49 -2.48 -14.72
CA GLN A 36 38.85 -1.64 -13.60
C GLN A 36 38.28 -0.25 -13.89
N GLU A 37 37.08 0.02 -13.37
CA GLU A 37 36.47 1.36 -13.40
C GLU A 37 36.80 2.11 -12.12
N ASN A 38 37.07 3.39 -12.32
CA ASN A 38 37.71 4.32 -11.42
C ASN A 38 36.82 4.67 -10.22
N ASP A 39 37.49 4.90 -9.09
CA ASP A 39 36.95 5.50 -7.88
C ASP A 39 36.53 6.95 -8.16
N ASP A 40 35.27 7.17 -8.54
CA ASP A 40 34.61 8.47 -8.39
C ASP A 40 33.70 8.41 -7.15
N GLU A 41 34.12 9.15 -6.12
CA GLU A 41 33.41 9.37 -4.86
C GLU A 41 32.00 9.94 -5.10
N GLU A 42 30.99 9.06 -5.14
CA GLU A 42 29.60 9.49 -4.98
C GLU A 42 29.37 9.84 -3.50
N THR A 43 29.36 11.15 -3.25
CA THR A 43 29.15 11.76 -1.94
C THR A 43 27.81 11.28 -1.38
N GLN A 44 27.85 10.42 -0.36
CA GLN A 44 26.69 10.06 0.44
C GLN A 44 26.13 11.34 1.08
N GLY A 45 25.05 11.87 0.49
CA GLY A 45 24.24 12.91 1.10
C GLY A 45 23.70 12.39 2.43
N ALA A 46 24.32 12.83 3.52
CA ALA A 46 23.85 12.60 4.87
C ALA A 46 22.42 13.12 5.01
N ALA A 47 21.45 12.21 4.92
CA ALA A 47 20.09 12.49 5.35
C ALA A 47 20.18 12.87 6.83
N SER A 48 19.90 14.13 7.13
CA SER A 48 19.82 14.68 8.48
C SER A 48 18.69 13.96 9.22
N SER A 49 19.04 12.85 9.88
CA SER A 49 18.15 12.19 10.82
C SER A 49 18.23 12.96 12.13
N THR A 50 17.27 13.84 12.38
CA THR A 50 17.03 14.34 13.74
C THR A 50 16.86 13.13 14.67
N PRO A 51 17.67 12.98 15.72
CA PRO A 51 17.51 11.90 16.68
C PRO A 51 16.12 12.01 17.31
N LYS A 52 15.36 10.90 17.25
CA LYS A 52 14.09 10.74 17.97
C LYS A 52 14.39 11.01 19.45
N PRO A 53 13.72 11.97 20.12
CA PRO A 53 14.04 12.31 21.49
C PRO A 53 13.92 11.07 22.38
N ALA A 54 14.97 10.80 23.15
CA ALA A 54 14.94 9.80 24.21
C ALA A 54 13.86 10.23 25.22
N PHE A 55 12.89 9.35 25.48
CA PHE A 55 11.82 9.65 26.42
C PHE A 55 12.37 9.72 27.85
N PRO A 56 12.02 10.76 28.64
CA PRO A 56 12.27 10.76 30.07
C PRO A 56 11.40 9.69 30.74
N ASN A 57 12.04 8.91 31.59
CA ASN A 57 11.43 7.90 32.44
C ASN A 57 10.62 8.63 33.54
N ASP A 58 9.32 8.80 33.34
CA ASP A 58 8.44 9.48 34.30
C ASP A 58 8.01 8.49 35.39
N THR A 59 8.90 8.27 36.38
CA THR A 59 8.53 7.60 37.63
C THR A 59 7.78 8.60 38.52
N GLY A 60 6.51 8.83 38.20
CA GLY A 60 5.60 9.68 38.97
C GLY A 60 5.11 8.98 40.24
N THR A 61 5.60 9.46 41.38
CA THR A 61 5.17 9.16 42.75
C THR A 61 3.66 9.39 42.94
N ALA A 62 2.96 8.36 43.43
CA ALA A 62 1.54 8.41 43.75
C ALA A 62 1.26 9.33 44.96
N GLY A 63 0.76 10.53 44.69
CA GLY A 63 0.13 11.40 45.69
C GLY A 63 -1.39 11.26 45.64
N THR A 64 -1.97 10.65 46.66
CA THR A 64 -3.43 10.56 46.86
C THR A 64 -4.01 11.93 47.23
N ALA A 65 -4.62 12.62 46.27
CA ALA A 65 -5.53 13.73 46.53
C ALA A 65 -6.93 13.34 46.06
N ALA A 66 -7.88 13.36 47.01
CA ALA A 66 -9.28 13.03 46.77
C ALA A 66 -9.93 14.02 45.79
N LEU A 67 -10.52 13.49 44.72
CA LEU A 67 -11.33 14.24 43.78
C LEU A 67 -12.69 14.60 44.43
N PRO A 68 -13.23 15.81 44.22
CA PRO A 68 -14.59 16.15 44.61
C PRO A 68 -15.61 15.37 43.76
N PRO A 69 -16.82 15.11 44.29
CA PRO A 69 -17.86 14.36 43.58
C PRO A 69 -18.36 15.11 42.34
N PRO A 70 -18.81 14.39 41.30
CA PRO A 70 -19.30 14.98 40.06
C PRO A 70 -20.59 15.75 40.29
N THR A 71 -20.61 17.03 39.88
CA THR A 71 -21.84 17.80 39.77
C THR A 71 -22.63 17.34 38.54
N THR A 72 -23.93 17.15 38.76
CA THR A 72 -24.92 16.75 37.76
C THR A 72 -25.05 17.77 36.62
N PRO A 73 -25.15 17.33 35.35
CA PRO A 73 -25.45 18.24 34.24
C PRO A 73 -26.93 18.67 34.24
N PRO A 74 -27.23 19.93 33.86
CA PRO A 74 -28.61 20.40 33.72
C PRO A 74 -29.29 19.81 32.46
N PRO A 75 -30.64 19.69 32.45
CA PRO A 75 -31.38 19.15 31.32
C PRO A 75 -31.35 20.11 30.12
N SER A 76 -30.87 19.61 28.97
CA SER A 76 -30.90 20.33 27.70
C SER A 76 -32.29 20.23 27.08
N SER A 77 -32.99 21.36 26.98
CA SER A 77 -34.25 21.52 26.26
C SER A 77 -34.02 21.48 24.75
N SER A 78 -34.67 20.53 24.08
CA SER A 78 -34.73 20.42 22.62
C SER A 78 -35.68 21.47 22.05
N THR A 79 -35.17 22.35 21.19
CA THR A 79 -36.00 23.17 20.29
C THR A 79 -35.71 22.75 18.85
N SER A 80 -36.63 21.94 18.34
CA SER A 80 -36.75 21.57 16.93
C SER A 80 -37.24 22.79 16.13
N THR A 81 -36.40 23.32 15.26
CA THR A 81 -36.82 24.21 14.18
C THR A 81 -36.48 23.59 12.84
N THR A 82 -37.52 23.09 12.17
CA THR A 82 -37.51 22.64 10.77
C THR A 82 -37.51 23.84 9.83
N PRO A 83 -36.57 23.95 8.87
CA PRO A 83 -36.75 24.81 7.72
C PRO A 83 -37.50 24.07 6.59
N SER A 84 -38.54 24.75 6.08
CA SER A 84 -39.32 24.35 4.91
C SER A 84 -38.49 24.35 3.63
N PRO A 85 -38.74 23.44 2.67
CA PRO A 85 -38.14 23.51 1.34
C PRO A 85 -38.86 24.56 0.49
N SER A 86 -38.13 25.62 0.12
CA SER A 86 -38.60 26.57 -0.89
C SER A 86 -38.29 26.03 -2.29
N SER A 87 -39.35 25.92 -3.07
CA SER A 87 -39.37 25.56 -4.48
C SER A 87 -39.01 26.77 -5.35
N SER A 88 -37.95 26.66 -6.13
CA SER A 88 -37.76 27.38 -7.40
C SER A 88 -37.18 26.35 -8.38
N GLY A 89 -37.80 25.99 -9.49
CA GLY A 89 -38.42 26.88 -10.46
C GLY A 89 -37.37 27.37 -11.46
N GLY A 90 -36.69 26.43 -12.14
CA GLY A 90 -35.61 26.72 -13.10
C GLY A 90 -35.74 25.85 -14.35
N SER A 91 -36.56 26.33 -15.28
CA SER A 91 -36.72 25.84 -16.64
C SER A 91 -35.51 26.19 -17.51
N GLY A 92 -35.05 25.24 -18.34
CA GLY A 92 -34.05 25.43 -19.40
C GLY A 92 -33.11 24.22 -19.45
N GLY A 93 -33.11 23.35 -20.45
CA GLY A 93 -33.36 23.57 -21.87
C GLY A 93 -32.02 23.62 -22.60
N GLY A 94 -31.64 22.51 -23.23
CA GLY A 94 -30.63 22.44 -24.29
C GLY A 94 -29.20 22.13 -23.83
N GLY A 95 -28.52 21.21 -24.52
CA GLY A 95 -27.07 21.11 -24.42
C GLY A 95 -26.38 19.76 -24.67
N PHE A 96 -27.03 18.75 -25.26
CA PHE A 96 -26.29 17.63 -25.86
C PHE A 96 -25.66 18.11 -27.18
N GLY A 97 -24.39 18.50 -27.13
CA GLY A 97 -23.60 18.75 -28.34
C GLY A 97 -22.47 19.74 -28.17
N SER A 98 -21.31 19.29 -27.70
CA SER A 98 -20.03 19.93 -28.03
C SER A 98 -18.85 18.99 -27.79
N PHE A 99 -18.70 18.00 -28.66
CA PHE A 99 -17.49 17.17 -28.80
C PHE A 99 -17.00 17.12 -30.26
N LEU A 100 -17.35 18.15 -31.05
CA LEU A 100 -16.89 18.35 -32.43
C LEU A 100 -16.40 19.79 -32.63
N GLY A 101 -15.41 20.18 -31.83
CA GLY A 101 -14.86 21.54 -31.80
C GLY A 101 -13.35 21.62 -32.02
N ASN A 102 -12.75 20.74 -32.82
CA ASN A 102 -11.31 20.80 -33.18
C ASN A 102 -10.97 20.21 -34.58
N ILE A 103 -11.74 20.57 -35.62
CA ILE A 103 -11.42 20.21 -37.03
C ILE A 103 -11.29 21.45 -37.95
N ILE A 104 -11.34 22.67 -37.41
CA ILE A 104 -11.25 23.90 -38.24
C ILE A 104 -10.01 24.73 -37.85
N ASN A 105 -8.80 24.18 -38.03
CA ASN A 105 -7.58 25.00 -38.10
C ASN A 105 -6.37 24.40 -38.85
N THR A 106 -6.52 23.34 -39.65
CA THR A 106 -5.41 22.78 -40.46
C THR A 106 -5.51 23.06 -41.97
N ILE A 107 -6.56 23.75 -42.44
CA ILE A 107 -6.72 24.15 -43.85
C ILE A 107 -6.50 25.66 -44.02
N ARG A 108 -5.32 26.17 -43.65
CA ARG A 108 -4.92 27.55 -43.96
C ARG A 108 -3.45 27.72 -44.37
N ASN A 109 -2.81 26.66 -44.89
CA ASN A 109 -1.41 26.72 -45.34
C ASN A 109 -1.20 26.17 -46.76
N LEU A 110 -2.05 26.55 -47.71
CA LEU A 110 -1.94 26.17 -49.13
C LEU A 110 -2.33 27.34 -50.06
N GLY A 111 -1.74 28.50 -49.84
CA GLY A 111 -1.97 29.65 -50.71
C GLY A 111 -0.88 30.68 -50.58
N ASN A 112 0.24 30.44 -51.27
CA ASN A 112 1.03 31.45 -52.01
C ASN A 112 2.43 30.90 -52.30
N ASN A 113 2.62 30.31 -53.49
CA ASN A 113 3.81 30.60 -54.27
C ASN A 113 3.57 30.30 -55.76
N GLN A 114 3.28 31.35 -56.52
CA GLN A 114 3.41 31.35 -57.97
C GLN A 114 4.86 31.69 -58.32
N ASN A 115 5.56 30.85 -59.09
CA ASN A 115 6.47 31.35 -60.13
C ASN A 115 6.98 30.26 -61.09
N GLY A 116 7.00 30.59 -62.39
CA GLY A 116 7.79 29.96 -63.47
C GLY A 116 7.29 28.59 -63.96
N GLY A 117 6.86 28.38 -65.21
CA GLY A 117 7.42 28.91 -66.45
C GLY A 117 8.53 27.99 -66.97
N GLY A 118 8.18 26.84 -67.52
CA GLY A 118 9.15 25.88 -68.07
C GLY A 118 8.47 24.72 -68.78
N ASN A 119 8.39 24.80 -70.11
CA ASN A 119 7.92 23.75 -71.00
C ASN A 119 8.96 22.62 -71.04
N GLN A 120 8.77 21.57 -70.23
CA GLN A 120 9.57 20.35 -70.31
C GLN A 120 8.67 19.19 -70.76
N THR A 121 8.87 18.76 -72.00
CA THR A 121 8.34 17.49 -72.53
C THR A 121 9.01 16.33 -71.81
N SER A 122 8.31 15.76 -70.82
CA SER A 122 8.77 14.58 -70.11
C SER A 122 8.73 13.33 -71.01
N PRO A 123 9.77 12.47 -70.98
CA PRO A 123 9.80 11.23 -71.74
C PRO A 123 8.74 10.24 -71.25
N ALA A 124 8.18 9.47 -72.18
CA ALA A 124 7.16 8.46 -71.94
C ALA A 124 7.61 7.48 -70.84
N THR A 125 6.85 7.45 -69.75
CA THR A 125 7.08 6.58 -68.60
C THR A 125 6.79 5.13 -68.99
N PRO A 126 7.71 4.17 -68.72
CA PRO A 126 7.47 2.76 -69.00
C PRO A 126 6.24 2.23 -68.26
N ALA A 127 5.45 1.39 -68.94
CA ALA A 127 4.28 0.76 -68.37
C ALA A 127 4.66 -0.04 -67.11
N PRO A 128 3.92 0.12 -65.99
CA PRO A 128 4.23 -0.55 -64.74
C PRO A 128 4.16 -2.07 -64.90
N SER A 129 5.22 -2.75 -64.44
CA SER A 129 5.30 -4.21 -64.36
C SER A 129 4.14 -4.77 -63.52
N PRO A 130 3.52 -5.90 -63.92
CA PRO A 130 2.42 -6.50 -63.16
C PRO A 130 2.83 -6.77 -61.72
N GLN A 131 2.05 -6.23 -60.79
CA GLN A 131 2.26 -6.35 -59.36
C GLN A 131 2.15 -7.83 -58.95
N PRO A 132 3.16 -8.39 -58.25
CA PRO A 132 3.12 -9.78 -57.81
C PRO A 132 1.90 -10.03 -56.93
N SER A 133 1.22 -11.15 -57.21
CA SER A 133 0.04 -11.59 -56.46
C SER A 133 0.39 -11.72 -54.98
N PRO A 134 -0.42 -11.17 -54.05
CA PRO A 134 -0.15 -11.26 -52.63
C PRO A 134 -0.10 -12.73 -52.19
N SER A 135 0.95 -13.09 -51.47
CA SER A 135 1.10 -14.39 -50.83
C SER A 135 -0.06 -14.62 -49.85
N PRO A 136 -0.63 -15.83 -49.78
CA PRO A 136 -1.70 -16.15 -48.84
C PRO A 136 -1.28 -15.81 -47.40
N GLN A 137 -2.16 -15.07 -46.72
CA GLN A 137 -1.98 -14.67 -45.34
C GLN A 137 -2.06 -15.91 -44.44
N PRO A 138 -1.09 -16.13 -43.52
CA PRO A 138 -1.15 -17.24 -42.57
C PRO A 138 -2.46 -17.21 -41.78
N SER A 139 -3.09 -18.36 -41.59
CA SER A 139 -4.32 -18.45 -40.81
C SER A 139 -4.07 -17.96 -39.38
N PRO A 140 -4.99 -17.20 -38.76
CA PRO A 140 -4.85 -16.75 -37.38
C PRO A 140 -4.56 -17.92 -36.44
N GLN A 141 -3.48 -17.84 -35.68
CA GLN A 141 -3.18 -18.81 -34.63
C GLN A 141 -4.32 -18.77 -33.60
N PRO A 142 -4.86 -19.94 -33.17
CA PRO A 142 -5.90 -19.99 -32.16
C PRO A 142 -5.49 -19.19 -30.92
N ALA A 143 -6.43 -18.36 -30.43
CA ALA A 143 -6.22 -17.62 -29.19
C ALA A 143 -5.88 -18.62 -28.06
N PRO A 144 -4.87 -18.32 -27.22
CA PRO A 144 -4.55 -19.16 -26.09
C PRO A 144 -5.81 -19.41 -25.26
N SER A 145 -6.08 -20.68 -24.94
CA SER A 145 -7.14 -21.02 -23.99
C SER A 145 -6.93 -20.21 -22.71
N PRO A 146 -7.98 -19.60 -22.12
CA PRO A 146 -7.88 -18.92 -20.86
C PRO A 146 -7.17 -19.82 -19.85
N GLN A 147 -6.05 -19.35 -19.31
CA GLN A 147 -5.38 -20.04 -18.22
C GLN A 147 -6.40 -20.13 -17.07
N PRO A 148 -6.62 -21.30 -16.47
CA PRO A 148 -7.49 -21.43 -15.32
C PRO A 148 -7.13 -20.38 -14.29
N ALA A 149 -8.10 -19.60 -13.84
CA ALA A 149 -7.89 -18.67 -12.73
C ALA A 149 -7.29 -19.49 -11.59
N ASN A 150 -6.14 -19.04 -11.07
CA ASN A 150 -5.55 -19.67 -9.89
C ASN A 150 -6.66 -19.81 -8.85
N PRO A 151 -6.84 -21.01 -8.25
CA PRO A 151 -7.83 -21.16 -7.21
C PRO A 151 -7.62 -20.05 -6.19
N PRO A 152 -8.69 -19.41 -5.68
CA PRO A 152 -8.55 -18.43 -4.62
C PRO A 152 -7.70 -19.09 -3.56
N VAL A 153 -6.54 -18.50 -3.27
CA VAL A 153 -5.66 -18.98 -2.21
C VAL A 153 -6.56 -19.09 -1.00
N GLY A 154 -6.88 -20.33 -0.63
CA GLY A 154 -7.79 -20.61 0.47
C GLY A 154 -7.26 -19.87 1.69
N ALA A 155 -8.13 -19.63 2.66
CA ALA A 155 -7.81 -18.96 3.93
C ALA A 155 -6.81 -19.74 4.81
N SER A 156 -5.74 -20.31 4.23
CA SER A 156 -4.44 -20.49 4.83
C SER A 156 -4.12 -19.21 5.58
N GLY A 157 -4.19 -19.30 6.91
CA GLY A 157 -3.99 -18.16 7.79
C GLY A 157 -2.72 -17.41 7.45
N VAL A 158 -2.69 -16.13 7.79
CA VAL A 158 -1.50 -15.28 7.77
C VAL A 158 -0.39 -16.00 8.54
N GLN A 159 0.56 -16.62 7.82
CA GLN A 159 1.74 -17.23 8.39
C GLN A 159 2.87 -16.20 8.39
N PHE A 160 3.43 -15.94 9.56
CA PHE A 160 4.67 -15.19 9.69
C PHE A 160 5.83 -16.18 9.67
N ASN A 161 6.81 -15.99 8.78
CA ASN A 161 8.09 -16.68 8.91
C ASN A 161 9.05 -15.85 9.77
N ALA A 162 8.63 -15.58 11.00
CA ALA A 162 9.38 -14.83 12.00
C ALA A 162 9.05 -15.34 13.41
N PRO A 163 10.01 -15.34 14.34
CA PRO A 163 9.81 -15.98 15.65
C PRO A 163 8.82 -15.23 16.55
N GLY A 164 8.64 -13.92 16.35
CA GLY A 164 7.72 -13.11 17.13
C GLY A 164 8.10 -13.00 18.60
N ASN A 165 9.40 -13.00 18.90
CA ASN A 165 9.95 -13.03 20.26
C ASN A 165 10.84 -11.81 20.60
N ALA A 166 10.70 -10.71 19.86
CA ALA A 166 11.37 -9.47 20.18
C ALA A 166 10.98 -8.95 21.58
N LYS A 167 11.90 -8.26 22.26
CA LYS A 167 11.59 -7.63 23.56
C LYS A 167 10.58 -6.50 23.34
N PHE A 168 9.54 -6.46 24.16
CA PHE A 168 8.50 -5.45 24.06
C PHE A 168 8.05 -4.91 25.43
N ALA A 169 7.40 -3.75 25.39
CA ALA A 169 6.63 -3.19 26.50
C ALA A 169 5.18 -2.94 26.05
N ILE A 170 4.25 -2.85 26.99
CA ILE A 170 2.88 -2.41 26.72
C ILE A 170 2.65 -1.11 27.49
N THR A 171 2.48 -0.02 26.76
CA THR A 171 2.37 1.33 27.33
C THR A 171 0.98 1.91 27.02
N ASN A 172 0.33 2.54 28.01
CA ASN A 172 -0.99 3.16 27.81
C ASN A 172 -0.86 4.62 27.36
N TYR A 173 -1.34 4.90 26.15
CA TYR A 173 -1.34 6.23 25.51
C TYR A 173 -2.70 6.93 25.58
N GLY A 174 -3.67 6.34 26.26
CA GLY A 174 -4.97 6.95 26.54
C GLY A 174 -5.94 6.98 25.35
N SER A 175 -6.98 7.81 25.49
CA SER A 175 -8.13 7.84 24.59
C SER A 175 -7.81 8.34 23.17
N ALA A 176 -6.75 9.12 22.99
CA ALA A 176 -6.33 9.59 21.67
C ALA A 176 -5.90 8.44 20.75
N LEU A 177 -5.00 7.58 21.22
CA LEU A 177 -4.60 6.37 20.48
C LEU A 177 -5.80 5.45 20.28
N GLN A 178 -6.63 5.27 21.31
CA GLN A 178 -7.85 4.45 21.22
C GLN A 178 -8.78 4.89 20.07
N GLY A 179 -9.03 6.20 19.96
CA GLY A 179 -9.85 6.77 18.89
C GLY A 179 -9.24 6.53 17.51
N ASN A 180 -7.93 6.69 17.37
CA ASN A 180 -7.22 6.46 16.11
C ASN A 180 -7.23 4.99 15.68
N LYS A 181 -7.05 4.05 16.63
CA LYS A 181 -7.22 2.62 16.36
C LYS A 181 -8.64 2.29 15.89
N THR A 182 -9.65 2.86 16.55
CA THR A 182 -11.05 2.64 16.19
C THR A 182 -11.32 3.09 14.76
N ARG A 183 -10.82 4.28 14.37
CA ARG A 183 -10.89 4.79 12.99
C ARG A 183 -10.19 3.84 12.02
N LEU A 184 -8.96 3.42 12.31
CA LEU A 184 -8.19 2.51 11.46
C LEU A 184 -8.90 1.16 11.28
N LEU A 185 -9.37 0.54 12.36
CA LEU A 185 -10.08 -0.74 12.32
C LEU A 185 -11.41 -0.67 11.55
N SER A 186 -12.10 0.48 11.60
CA SER A 186 -13.29 0.73 10.78
C SER A 186 -12.93 0.71 9.29
N LEU A 187 -11.87 1.41 8.87
CA LEU A 187 -11.41 1.44 7.49
C LEU A 187 -10.93 0.04 7.02
N ILE A 188 -10.19 -0.68 7.85
CA ILE A 188 -9.75 -2.05 7.54
C ILE A 188 -10.96 -3.00 7.37
N SER A 189 -11.97 -2.85 8.23
CA SER A 189 -13.19 -3.66 8.12
C SER A 189 -13.97 -3.31 6.85
N ALA A 190 -14.07 -2.03 6.50
CA ALA A 190 -14.72 -1.57 5.27
C ALA A 190 -14.00 -2.08 3.99
N ALA A 191 -12.69 -2.26 4.06
CA ALA A 191 -11.87 -2.86 2.99
C ALA A 191 -12.03 -4.39 2.87
N GLY A 192 -12.88 -5.03 3.69
CA GLY A 192 -13.11 -6.47 3.64
C GLY A 192 -11.90 -7.30 4.09
N ALA A 193 -11.11 -6.78 5.02
CA ALA A 193 -9.99 -7.53 5.60
C ALA A 193 -10.49 -8.59 6.59
N SER A 194 -9.84 -9.75 6.57
CA SER A 194 -9.95 -10.82 7.57
C SER A 194 -9.49 -10.34 8.96
N GLN A 195 -9.81 -11.11 10.00
CA GLN A 195 -9.37 -10.79 11.36
C GLN A 195 -7.83 -10.79 11.49
N GLN A 196 -7.16 -11.69 10.78
CA GLN A 196 -5.70 -11.76 10.77
C GLN A 196 -5.09 -10.54 10.07
N GLU A 197 -5.63 -10.11 8.92
CA GLU A 197 -5.19 -8.89 8.24
C GLU A 197 -5.43 -7.65 9.13
N LYS A 198 -6.53 -7.59 9.90
CA LYS A 198 -6.76 -6.51 10.89
C LYS A 198 -5.66 -6.42 11.93
N MET A 199 -5.32 -7.55 12.56
CA MET A 199 -4.26 -7.59 13.57
C MET A 199 -2.90 -7.21 12.97
N LEU A 200 -2.60 -7.68 11.76
CA LEU A 200 -1.35 -7.39 11.05
C LEU A 200 -1.21 -5.91 10.68
N ILE A 201 -2.25 -5.29 10.11
CA ILE A 201 -2.21 -3.86 9.77
C ILE A 201 -2.10 -3.02 11.04
N LEU A 202 -2.80 -3.39 12.12
CA LEU A 202 -2.67 -2.69 13.39
C LEU A 202 -1.25 -2.83 13.98
N ALA A 203 -0.65 -4.02 13.86
CA ALA A 203 0.72 -4.26 14.31
C ALA A 203 1.73 -3.37 13.56
N ILE A 204 1.56 -3.21 12.24
CA ILE A 204 2.34 -2.28 11.43
C ILE A 204 2.13 -0.84 11.90
N ALA A 205 0.88 -0.39 12.03
CA ALA A 205 0.58 0.97 12.49
C ALA A 205 1.20 1.27 13.86
N MET A 206 1.17 0.29 14.78
CA MET A 206 1.84 0.38 16.09
C MET A 206 3.36 0.46 15.92
N GLN A 207 3.98 -0.31 15.03
CA GLN A 207 5.43 -0.25 14.82
C GLN A 207 5.88 1.09 14.22
N GLU A 208 5.11 1.63 13.27
CA GLU A 208 5.47 2.82 12.50
C GLU A 208 5.27 4.12 13.27
N THR A 209 4.22 4.23 14.08
CA THR A 209 3.85 5.48 14.76
C THR A 209 3.40 5.26 16.20
N THR A 210 3.47 6.30 17.03
CA THR A 210 3.09 6.19 18.44
C THR A 210 1.59 6.35 18.64
N TYR A 211 0.98 7.36 18.00
CA TYR A 211 -0.44 7.69 18.12
C TYR A 211 -1.26 7.35 16.86
N MET A 212 -0.66 6.82 15.79
CA MET A 212 -1.34 6.56 14.50
C MET A 212 -1.91 7.83 13.87
N ARG A 213 -1.11 8.91 13.88
CA ARG A 213 -1.49 10.22 13.33
C ARG A 213 -0.66 10.57 12.11
N SER A 214 -1.23 11.38 11.22
CA SER A 214 -0.56 11.79 9.97
C SER A 214 0.70 12.63 10.21
N ASP A 215 0.80 13.36 11.33
CA ASP A 215 1.97 14.15 11.72
C ASP A 215 3.15 13.29 12.22
N GLU A 216 2.93 11.99 12.47
CA GLU A 216 3.97 11.04 12.88
C GLU A 216 4.59 10.26 11.71
N ARG A 217 4.07 10.44 10.51
CA ARG A 217 4.64 9.85 9.29
C ARG A 217 6.07 10.31 9.08
N ASP A 218 6.92 9.41 8.57
CA ASP A 218 8.28 9.76 8.16
C ASP A 218 8.26 10.54 6.82
N SER A 219 8.17 11.87 6.94
CA SER A 219 8.18 12.82 5.82
C SER A 219 9.59 13.13 5.28
N GLY A 220 10.65 12.59 5.89
CA GLY A 220 12.04 12.92 5.52
C GLY A 220 12.43 12.51 4.09
N LYS A 221 11.60 11.69 3.44
CA LYS A 221 11.81 11.18 2.08
C LYS A 221 10.83 11.75 1.05
N ASP A 222 10.05 12.77 1.41
CA ASP A 222 9.08 13.38 0.50
C ASP A 222 9.75 13.92 -0.76
N GLY A 223 9.07 13.78 -1.90
CA GLY A 223 9.59 14.15 -3.21
C GLY A 223 10.55 13.12 -3.83
N THR A 224 10.88 12.03 -3.13
CA THR A 224 11.65 10.92 -3.70
C THR A 224 10.74 9.74 -4.10
N PRO A 225 11.20 8.84 -4.99
CA PRO A 225 10.50 7.57 -5.27
C PRO A 225 10.34 6.67 -4.02
N SER A 226 11.14 6.92 -2.97
CA SER A 226 11.09 6.23 -1.69
C SER A 226 10.31 6.98 -0.60
N ALA A 227 9.47 7.95 -0.98
CA ALA A 227 8.61 8.66 -0.03
C ALA A 227 7.73 7.66 0.74
N ASN A 228 7.65 7.82 2.05
CA ASN A 228 6.75 7.01 2.90
C ASN A 228 5.37 7.66 2.91
N LEU A 229 4.32 6.89 2.70
CA LEU A 229 2.96 7.37 2.54
C LEU A 229 2.08 6.97 3.71
N SER A 230 1.23 7.89 4.17
CA SER A 230 0.37 7.76 5.36
C SER A 230 1.17 7.43 6.64
N TYR A 231 0.50 7.33 7.79
CA TYR A 231 1.17 6.86 9.01
C TYR A 231 1.46 5.35 9.02
N LEU A 232 1.02 4.61 8.00
CA LEU A 232 1.43 3.22 7.76
C LEU A 232 2.82 3.14 7.10
N ASN A 233 3.42 4.28 6.73
CA ASN A 233 4.72 4.40 6.08
C ASN A 233 4.92 3.43 4.88
N ILE A 234 3.88 3.27 4.05
CA ILE A 234 3.98 2.47 2.82
C ILE A 234 4.84 3.24 1.82
N ASN A 235 5.84 2.62 1.21
CA ASN A 235 6.69 3.30 0.25
C ASN A 235 5.91 3.65 -1.04
N LEU A 236 6.17 4.83 -1.64
CA LEU A 236 5.53 5.25 -2.89
C LEU A 236 5.76 4.24 -4.02
N ASP A 237 6.98 3.73 -4.17
CA ASP A 237 7.31 2.66 -5.13
C ASP A 237 6.46 1.39 -4.90
N MET A 238 6.24 1.01 -3.64
CA MET A 238 5.35 -0.11 -3.30
C MET A 238 3.91 0.17 -3.76
N ALA A 239 3.39 1.36 -3.46
CA ALA A 239 2.05 1.78 -3.86
C ALA A 239 1.89 1.75 -5.40
N GLN A 240 2.89 2.25 -6.13
CA GLN A 240 2.91 2.25 -7.60
C GLN A 240 2.91 0.84 -8.17
N MET A 241 3.70 -0.08 -7.61
CA MET A 241 3.68 -1.50 -7.99
C MET A 241 2.34 -2.18 -7.74
N LEU A 242 1.54 -1.65 -6.82
CA LEU A 242 0.18 -2.13 -6.52
C LEU A 242 -0.90 -1.42 -7.34
N GLY A 243 -0.52 -0.54 -8.27
CA GLY A 243 -1.43 0.14 -9.19
C GLY A 243 -1.84 1.56 -8.76
N TYR A 244 -1.16 2.17 -7.79
CA TYR A 244 -1.33 3.59 -7.50
C TYR A 244 -0.70 4.43 -8.63
N GLN A 245 -1.54 5.06 -9.46
CA GLN A 245 -1.11 5.77 -10.69
C GLN A 245 -1.20 7.30 -10.60
N ARG A 246 -1.37 7.87 -9.41
CA ARG A 246 -1.52 9.33 -9.28
C ARG A 246 -0.16 10.01 -9.37
N ASN A 247 -0.09 11.09 -10.16
CA ASN A 247 1.10 11.92 -10.31
C ASN A 247 1.18 13.01 -9.22
N ASP A 248 0.94 12.65 -7.97
CA ASP A 248 0.93 13.57 -6.82
C ASP A 248 2.02 13.26 -5.79
N GLY A 249 2.98 12.39 -6.15
CA GLY A 249 4.04 11.95 -5.23
C GLY A 249 3.51 11.22 -3.99
N GLY A 250 2.26 10.75 -4.02
CA GLY A 250 1.60 10.12 -2.87
C GLY A 250 0.94 11.10 -1.90
N ALA A 251 0.90 12.40 -2.21
CA ALA A 251 0.27 13.41 -1.35
C ALA A 251 -1.20 13.09 -1.02
N TYR A 252 -1.95 12.48 -1.96
CA TYR A 252 -3.31 12.03 -1.72
C TYR A 252 -3.40 11.00 -0.58
N LEU A 253 -2.45 10.05 -0.51
CA LEU A 253 -2.41 9.03 0.55
C LEU A 253 -1.93 9.56 1.90
N ASN A 254 -1.33 10.75 1.94
CA ASN A 254 -0.91 11.41 3.17
C ASN A 254 -2.04 12.15 3.88
N ASP A 255 -3.14 12.46 3.18
CA ASP A 255 -4.34 13.01 3.80
C ASP A 255 -5.01 11.93 4.68
N PRO A 256 -5.23 12.20 5.99
CA PRO A 256 -5.88 11.23 6.88
C PRO A 256 -7.27 10.79 6.39
N ASN A 257 -7.97 11.61 5.60
CA ASN A 257 -9.28 11.27 5.03
C ASN A 257 -9.18 10.20 3.94
N ASN A 258 -8.03 10.04 3.31
CA ASN A 258 -7.78 9.05 2.25
C ASN A 258 -7.05 7.79 2.77
N LEU A 259 -6.90 7.66 4.09
CA LEU A 259 -6.26 6.51 4.73
C LEU A 259 -6.85 5.15 4.29
N GLY A 260 -8.14 5.10 3.98
CA GLY A 260 -8.79 3.89 3.46
C GLY A 260 -8.12 3.34 2.19
N GLU A 261 -7.59 4.22 1.34
CA GLU A 261 -6.89 3.81 0.12
C GLU A 261 -5.52 3.20 0.43
N ALA A 262 -4.78 3.76 1.40
CA ALA A 262 -3.53 3.17 1.87
C ALA A 262 -3.76 1.77 2.48
N VAL A 263 -4.86 1.61 3.23
CA VAL A 263 -5.29 0.31 3.76
C VAL A 263 -5.60 -0.69 2.65
N ASN A 264 -6.33 -0.27 1.61
CA ASN A 264 -6.63 -1.11 0.45
C ASN A 264 -5.35 -1.59 -0.26
N LEU A 265 -4.37 -0.70 -0.44
CA LEU A 265 -3.08 -1.04 -1.05
C LEU A 265 -2.33 -2.06 -0.18
N LEU A 266 -2.30 -1.89 1.14
CA LEU A 266 -1.60 -2.82 2.03
C LEU A 266 -2.25 -4.22 2.05
N ILE A 267 -3.58 -4.29 2.08
CA ILE A 267 -4.33 -5.55 1.94
C ILE A 267 -4.02 -6.21 0.59
N LYS A 268 -4.04 -5.42 -0.50
CA LYS A 268 -3.68 -5.90 -1.83
C LYS A 268 -2.26 -6.46 -1.85
N ALA A 269 -1.31 -5.81 -1.18
CA ALA A 269 0.06 -6.28 -1.07
C ALA A 269 0.15 -7.65 -0.39
N PHE A 270 -0.49 -7.82 0.78
CA PHE A 270 -0.50 -9.11 1.47
C PHE A 270 -1.07 -10.23 0.61
N ARG A 271 -2.16 -9.96 -0.10
CA ARG A 271 -2.83 -10.95 -0.96
C ARG A 271 -2.05 -11.25 -2.23
N THR A 272 -1.28 -10.29 -2.74
CA THR A 272 -0.53 -10.44 -4.00
C THR A 272 0.84 -11.06 -3.77
N TRP A 273 1.53 -10.65 -2.70
CA TRP A 273 2.95 -11.00 -2.47
C TRP A 273 3.18 -11.88 -1.25
N GLY A 274 2.18 -12.05 -0.38
CA GLY A 274 2.33 -12.64 0.94
C GLY A 274 2.87 -11.64 1.98
N VAL A 275 2.78 -12.04 3.24
CA VAL A 275 3.12 -11.20 4.40
C VAL A 275 4.61 -10.86 4.41
N ASP A 276 5.48 -11.86 4.35
CA ASP A 276 6.92 -11.66 4.50
C ASP A 276 7.48 -10.71 3.44
N ARG A 277 7.16 -10.95 2.16
CA ARG A 277 7.61 -10.06 1.06
C ARG A 277 7.07 -8.65 1.21
N THR A 278 5.82 -8.49 1.62
CA THR A 278 5.24 -7.17 1.87
C THR A 278 6.02 -6.42 2.95
N LEU A 279 6.27 -7.07 4.09
CA LEU A 279 7.04 -6.47 5.20
C LEU A 279 8.48 -6.15 4.80
N ASN A 280 9.09 -6.98 3.96
CA ASN A 280 10.43 -6.72 3.43
C ASN A 280 10.44 -5.45 2.58
N PHE A 281 9.46 -5.30 1.69
CA PHE A 281 9.32 -4.10 0.88
C PHE A 281 9.16 -2.87 1.79
N MET A 282 8.25 -2.93 2.76
CA MET A 282 8.01 -1.81 3.66
C MET A 282 9.30 -1.35 4.37
N ARG A 283 10.15 -2.29 4.79
CA ARG A 283 11.39 -1.96 5.51
C ARG A 283 12.52 -1.47 4.61
N GLY A 284 12.75 -2.12 3.47
CA GLY A 284 13.98 -1.95 2.67
C GLY A 284 13.74 -1.78 1.17
N GLY A 285 12.51 -1.46 0.76
CA GLY A 285 12.14 -1.27 -0.64
C GLY A 285 12.36 -2.52 -1.49
N ARG A 286 12.62 -2.32 -2.79
CA ARG A 286 12.83 -3.41 -3.76
C ARG A 286 13.98 -4.34 -3.39
N THR A 287 15.06 -3.80 -2.81
CA THR A 287 16.23 -4.61 -2.43
C THR A 287 15.84 -5.66 -1.40
N ALA A 288 15.24 -5.23 -0.28
CA ALA A 288 14.75 -6.17 0.74
C ALA A 288 13.60 -7.05 0.23
N PHE A 289 12.73 -6.54 -0.65
CA PHE A 289 11.69 -7.36 -1.29
C PHE A 289 12.28 -8.57 -2.02
N ASN A 290 13.43 -8.41 -2.67
CA ASN A 290 14.10 -9.47 -3.41
C ASN A 290 14.92 -10.43 -2.54
N ASP A 291 15.70 -9.91 -1.58
CA ASP A 291 16.63 -10.73 -0.78
C ASP A 291 16.10 -11.15 0.60
N GLY A 292 15.06 -10.49 1.10
CA GLY A 292 14.45 -10.71 2.40
C GLY A 292 15.32 -10.41 3.64
N THR A 293 16.51 -9.86 3.48
CA THR A 293 17.48 -9.66 4.58
C THR A 293 18.04 -8.24 4.67
N SER A 294 18.07 -7.49 3.58
CA SER A 294 18.61 -6.12 3.56
C SER A 294 17.85 -5.16 4.49
N TYR A 295 18.55 -4.14 4.96
CA TYR A 295 18.02 -3.05 5.81
C TYR A 295 17.36 -3.50 7.13
N GLY A 296 17.74 -4.67 7.65
CA GLY A 296 17.15 -5.23 8.86
C GLY A 296 15.71 -5.71 8.65
N ALA A 297 15.36 -6.15 7.43
CA ALA A 297 14.03 -6.69 7.13
C ALA A 297 13.64 -7.85 8.05
N ALA A 298 14.60 -8.71 8.43
CA ALA A 298 14.34 -9.83 9.35
C ALA A 298 13.92 -9.34 10.75
N ASP A 299 14.61 -8.35 11.30
CA ASP A 299 14.28 -7.78 12.62
C ASP A 299 12.94 -7.06 12.59
N TYR A 300 12.65 -6.34 11.49
CA TYR A 300 11.36 -5.72 11.27
C TYR A 300 10.22 -6.76 11.22
N ARG A 301 10.39 -7.87 10.49
CA ARG A 301 9.40 -8.96 10.50
C ARG A 301 9.21 -9.53 11.91
N ASN A 302 10.29 -9.70 12.66
CA ASN A 302 10.22 -10.18 14.04
C ASN A 302 9.45 -9.22 14.94
N SER A 303 9.65 -7.90 14.82
CA SER A 303 8.91 -6.92 15.61
C SER A 303 7.42 -6.91 15.29
N ILE A 304 7.05 -6.97 14.00
CA ILE A 304 5.64 -7.07 13.60
C ILE A 304 5.02 -8.37 14.12
N ALA A 305 5.72 -9.50 14.00
CA ALA A 305 5.25 -10.78 14.51
C ALA A 305 5.05 -10.76 16.05
N THR A 306 5.94 -10.09 16.80
CA THR A 306 5.79 -9.89 18.24
C THR A 306 4.53 -9.11 18.56
N ILE A 307 4.31 -7.96 17.92
CA ILE A 307 3.13 -7.13 18.16
C ILE A 307 1.85 -7.89 17.79
N TYR A 308 1.84 -8.57 16.64
CA TYR A 308 0.73 -9.41 16.20
C TYR A 308 0.40 -10.49 17.23
N ASN A 309 1.40 -11.20 17.73
CA ASN A 309 1.21 -12.25 18.73
C ASN A 309 0.66 -11.69 20.05
N SER A 310 1.11 -10.51 20.48
CA SER A 310 0.57 -9.82 21.66
C SER A 310 -0.91 -9.47 21.47
N ILE A 311 -1.30 -8.94 20.30
CA ILE A 311 -2.72 -8.67 19.99
C ILE A 311 -3.53 -9.97 19.94
N ASN A 312 -2.96 -11.04 19.38
CA ASN A 312 -3.63 -12.34 19.32
C ASN A 312 -3.90 -12.91 20.72
N GLN A 313 -2.95 -12.74 21.64
CA GLN A 313 -3.07 -13.17 23.04
C GLN A 313 -4.03 -12.28 23.86
N ASP A 314 -4.02 -10.97 23.63
CA ASP A 314 -4.91 -10.00 24.27
C ASP A 314 -5.63 -9.14 23.23
N GLN A 315 -6.81 -9.60 22.80
CA GLN A 315 -7.64 -8.94 21.78
C GLN A 315 -8.09 -7.52 22.19
N SER A 316 -8.07 -7.16 23.49
CA SER A 316 -8.42 -5.80 23.91
C SER A 316 -7.41 -4.76 23.41
N LEU A 317 -6.19 -5.17 23.08
CA LEU A 317 -5.19 -4.33 22.41
C LEU A 317 -5.64 -3.83 21.03
N LEU A 318 -6.67 -4.42 20.41
CA LEU A 318 -7.24 -3.90 19.18
C LEU A 318 -7.90 -2.53 19.37
N ASN A 319 -8.58 -2.32 20.50
CA ASN A 319 -9.54 -1.22 20.63
C ASN A 319 -9.39 -0.38 21.91
N ASP A 320 -8.35 -0.61 22.70
CA ASP A 320 -8.00 0.22 23.86
C ASP A 320 -6.86 1.22 23.56
N GLY A 321 -6.50 2.00 24.58
CA GLY A 321 -5.42 3.01 24.51
C GLY A 321 -4.00 2.46 24.67
N ARG A 322 -3.78 1.15 24.79
CA ARG A 322 -2.44 0.56 24.98
C ARG A 322 -1.72 0.32 23.66
N ARG A 323 -0.39 0.41 23.63
CA ARG A 323 0.44 0.09 22.46
C ARG A 323 1.48 -0.95 22.84
N VAL A 324 1.70 -1.93 21.97
CA VAL A 324 2.85 -2.84 22.09
C VAL A 324 4.06 -2.15 21.44
N GLU A 325 5.10 -1.97 22.22
CA GLU A 325 6.30 -1.22 21.82
C GLU A 325 7.46 -2.19 21.65
N VAL A 326 7.93 -2.35 20.41
CA VAL A 326 9.13 -3.13 20.11
C VAL A 326 10.23 -2.16 19.69
N ASN A 327 11.35 -2.19 20.42
CA ASN A 327 12.53 -1.41 20.08
C ASN A 327 13.34 -2.17 19.04
N LEU A 328 13.32 -1.68 17.80
CA LEU A 328 14.26 -2.11 16.78
C LEU A 328 15.61 -1.46 17.08
N TYR A 329 16.58 -2.25 17.48
CA TYR A 329 17.96 -1.78 17.51
C TYR A 329 18.35 -1.44 16.08
N ARG A 330 18.74 -0.18 15.82
CA ARG A 330 19.36 0.16 14.56
C ARG A 330 20.71 -0.53 14.56
N VAL A 331 20.80 -1.60 13.78
CA VAL A 331 22.06 -2.28 13.43
C VAL A 331 22.86 -1.37 12.51
#